data_AF-K9WBB5-F1
#
_entry.id   AF-K9WBB5-F1
#
_cell.length_a   1.000
_cell.length_b   1.000
_cell.length_c   1.000
_cell.angle_alpha   90.00
_cell.angle_beta   90.00
_cell.angle_gamma   90.00
#
_symmetry.space_group_name_H-M   'P 1'
#
loop_
_entity.id
_entity.type
_entity.pdbx_description
1 polymer ?
#
loop_
_entity_poly.entity_id
_entity_poly.type
_entity_poly.pdbx_seq_one_letter_code
_entity_poly.pdbx_strand_id
1 'polypeptide(L)'
;MMHWDYRVFFDHGGYTFRTVYYDDHAAIVACSEKPIEPFGESLEELQEELNLLQAALSKKVLSVSDVPTQSVHPKVKRGKSLQAVRQQLGLQSEVAKEGCAQEG
;
A
#
# COMPACT_ATOMS: atom_id res chain seq x y z
N MET A 1 -15.68 -10.94 -8.79
CA MET A 1 -15.23 -10.58 -7.43
C MET A 1 -13.75 -10.26 -7.52
N MET A 2 -13.32 -9.12 -6.98
CA MET A 2 -11.90 -8.78 -6.95
C MET A 2 -11.20 -9.72 -5.97
N HIS A 3 -10.09 -10.32 -6.37
CA HIS A 3 -9.34 -11.22 -5.51
C HIS A 3 -7.87 -10.83 -5.50
N TRP A 4 -7.16 -11.32 -4.49
CA TRP A 4 -5.74 -11.07 -4.31
C TRP A 4 -4.99 -12.40 -4.25
N ASP A 5 -3.70 -12.35 -4.59
CA ASP A 5 -2.80 -13.48 -4.51
C ASP A 5 -1.36 -13.00 -4.28
N TYR A 6 -0.52 -13.83 -3.68
CA TYR A 6 0.91 -13.57 -3.63
C TYR A 6 1.58 -14.02 -4.93
N ARG A 7 2.46 -13.18 -5.46
CA ARG A 7 3.23 -13.45 -6.68
C ARG A 7 4.70 -13.11 -6.47
N VAL A 8 5.55 -13.91 -7.10
CA VAL A 8 6.98 -13.64 -7.19
C VAL A 8 7.22 -12.65 -8.33
N PHE A 9 7.96 -11.60 -8.05
CA PHE A 9 8.48 -10.65 -9.02
C PHE A 9 9.99 -10.81 -9.16
N PHE A 10 10.49 -10.72 -10.40
CA PHE A 10 11.91 -10.49 -10.66
C PHE A 10 12.12 -9.02 -10.99
N ASP A 11 12.81 -8.30 -10.10
CA ASP A 11 13.03 -6.87 -10.21
C ASP A 11 14.36 -6.49 -9.56
N HIS A 12 15.01 -5.44 -10.07
CA HIS A 12 16.31 -4.96 -9.60
C HIS A 12 17.40 -6.04 -9.41
N GLY A 13 17.34 -7.13 -10.18
CA GLY A 13 18.31 -8.24 -10.13
C GLY A 13 18.03 -9.31 -9.07
N GLY A 14 16.86 -9.28 -8.42
CA GLY A 14 16.46 -10.26 -7.40
C GLY A 14 14.99 -10.67 -7.46
N TYR A 15 14.63 -11.65 -6.64
CA TYR A 15 13.25 -12.14 -6.49
C TYR A 15 12.60 -11.56 -5.24
N THR A 16 11.36 -11.11 -5.34
CA THR A 16 10.58 -10.56 -4.23
C THR A 16 9.13 -11.06 -4.26
N PHE A 17 8.47 -11.15 -3.11
CA PHE A 17 7.03 -11.39 -3.06
C PHE A 17 6.27 -10.07 -3.02
N ARG A 18 5.18 -9.98 -3.79
CA ARG A 18 4.26 -8.84 -3.77
C ARG A 18 2.82 -9.35 -3.76
N THR A 19 1.93 -8.58 -3.15
CA THR A 19 0.48 -8.81 -3.27
C THR A 19 0.02 -8.31 -4.63
N VAL A 20 -0.70 -9.14 -5.38
CA VAL A 20 -1.25 -8.81 -6.68
C VAL A 20 -2.77 -8.89 -6.60
N TYR A 21 -3.43 -7.87 -7.15
CA TYR A 21 -4.88 -7.77 -7.19
C TYR A 21 -5.36 -8.03 -8.61
N TYR A 22 -6.40 -8.85 -8.72
CA TYR A 22 -7.02 -9.27 -9.97
C TYR A 22 -8.47 -8.83 -10.01
N ASP A 23 -8.93 -8.45 -11.21
CA ASP A 23 -10.35 -8.26 -11.47
C ASP A 23 -11.11 -9.60 -11.59
N ASP A 24 -12.38 -9.52 -11.91
CA ASP A 24 -13.27 -10.66 -12.15
C ASP A 24 -12.98 -11.42 -13.44
N HIS A 25 -12.17 -10.86 -14.33
CA HIS A 25 -11.66 -11.50 -15.54
C HIS A 25 -10.25 -12.08 -15.37
N ALA A 26 -9.75 -12.14 -14.12
CA ALA A 26 -8.41 -12.59 -13.77
C ALA A 26 -7.27 -11.76 -14.40
N ALA A 27 -7.55 -10.51 -14.79
CA ALA A 27 -6.53 -9.58 -15.23
C ALA A 27 -5.90 -8.87 -14.01
N ILE A 28 -4.58 -8.67 -14.05
CA ILE A 28 -3.87 -7.90 -13.02
C ILE A 28 -4.30 -6.44 -13.11
N VAL A 29 -4.75 -5.87 -12.00
CA VAL A 29 -5.20 -4.46 -11.93
C VAL A 29 -4.33 -3.59 -11.02
N ALA A 30 -3.63 -4.21 -10.06
CA ALA A 30 -2.69 -3.54 -9.18
C ALA A 30 -1.74 -4.54 -8.51
N CYS A 31 -0.64 -4.04 -7.94
CA CYS A 31 0.20 -4.79 -7.01
C CYS A 31 0.68 -3.90 -5.86
N SER A 32 1.23 -4.50 -4.79
CA SER A 32 1.91 -3.75 -3.74
C SER A 32 3.13 -3.00 -4.29
N GLU A 33 3.34 -1.77 -3.83
CA GLU A 33 4.47 -0.93 -4.25
C GLU A 33 5.81 -1.50 -3.76
N LYS A 34 5.81 -2.08 -2.55
CA LYS A 34 6.97 -2.70 -1.91
C LYS A 34 6.81 -4.22 -1.80
N PRO A 35 7.92 -4.96 -1.68
CA PRO A 35 7.88 -6.35 -1.25
C PRO A 35 7.17 -6.50 0.09
N ILE A 36 6.54 -7.65 0.30
CA ILE A 36 5.90 -7.96 1.57
C ILE A 36 6.85 -8.70 2.52
N GLU A 37 6.63 -8.51 3.81
CA GLU A 37 7.21 -9.30 4.89
C GLU A 37 6.10 -10.17 5.49
N PRO A 38 6.30 -11.48 5.70
CA PRO A 38 5.29 -12.35 6.28
C PRO A 38 5.00 -11.97 7.74
N PHE A 39 3.73 -12.01 8.13
CA PHE A 39 3.26 -11.64 9.46
C PHE A 39 2.08 -12.52 9.89
N GLY A 40 1.98 -12.78 11.20
CA GLY A 40 0.81 -13.38 11.85
C GLY A 40 0.82 -13.02 13.35
N GLU A 41 -0.36 -12.87 13.96
CA GLU A 41 -0.47 -12.56 15.39
C GLU A 41 -0.20 -13.81 16.26
N SER A 42 -0.31 -14.99 15.65
CA SER A 42 0.06 -16.30 16.20
C SER A 42 1.04 -17.04 15.29
N LEU A 43 1.64 -18.12 15.81
CA LEU A 43 2.54 -18.95 15.01
C LEU A 43 1.77 -19.68 13.90
N GLU A 44 0.54 -20.08 14.19
CA GLU A 44 -0.37 -20.72 13.26
C GLU A 44 -0.70 -19.79 12.09
N GLU A 45 -1.04 -18.53 12.36
CA GLU A 45 -1.29 -17.53 11.31
C GLU A 45 -0.04 -17.25 10.48
N LEU A 46 1.13 -17.13 11.12
CA LEU A 46 2.39 -16.95 10.38
C LEU A 46 2.70 -18.16 9.50
N GLN A 47 2.38 -19.38 9.96
CA GLN A 47 2.55 -20.59 9.16
C GLN A 47 1.61 -20.61 7.95
N GLU A 48 0.34 -20.20 8.13
CA GLU A 48 -0.61 -20.05 7.03
C GLU A 48 -0.12 -19.03 6.00
N GLU A 49 0.37 -17.88 6.45
CA GLU A 49 0.96 -16.85 5.61
C GLU A 49 2.16 -17.36 4.81
N LEU A 50 3.08 -18.09 5.46
CA LEU A 50 4.23 -18.71 4.80
C LEU A 50 3.82 -19.78 3.77
N ASN A 51 2.74 -20.53 4.03
CA ASN A 51 2.21 -21.50 3.07
C ASN A 51 1.66 -20.81 1.81
N LEU A 52 0.99 -19.67 1.96
CA LEU A 52 0.52 -18.88 0.82
C LEU A 52 1.70 -18.34 -0.01
N LEU A 53 2.74 -17.83 0.65
CA LEU A 53 3.99 -17.41 0.00
C LEU A 53 4.67 -18.58 -0.72
N GLN A 54 4.73 -19.75 -0.10
CA GLN A 54 5.31 -20.94 -0.72
C GLN A 54 4.51 -21.36 -1.97
N ALA A 55 3.18 -21.32 -1.91
CA ALA A 55 2.34 -21.61 -3.06
C ALA A 55 2.61 -20.66 -4.24
N ALA A 56 2.95 -19.40 -3.97
CA ALA A 56 3.30 -18.42 -5.01
C ALA A 56 4.57 -18.78 -5.79
N LEU A 57 5.52 -19.53 -5.20
CA LEU A 57 6.74 -19.97 -5.88
C LEU A 57 6.46 -20.91 -7.06
N SER A 58 5.32 -21.61 -7.05
CA SER A 58 4.91 -22.51 -8.14
C SER A 58 4.26 -21.77 -9.33
N LYS A 59 4.00 -20.47 -9.18
CA LYS A 59 3.28 -19.67 -10.17
C LYS A 59 4.26 -18.90 -11.07
N LYS A 60 3.79 -18.43 -12.24
CA LYS A 60 4.59 -17.62 -13.17
C LYS A 60 5.22 -16.41 -12.45
N VAL A 61 6.54 -16.25 -12.58
CA VAL A 61 7.24 -15.05 -12.11
C VAL A 61 6.81 -13.84 -12.95
N LEU A 62 6.48 -12.75 -12.28
CA LEU A 62 6.06 -11.49 -12.89
C LEU A 62 7.21 -10.47 -12.91
N SER A 63 7.02 -9.43 -13.71
CA SER A 63 7.86 -8.24 -13.78
C SER A 63 7.00 -6.99 -13.58
N VAL A 64 7.63 -5.85 -13.33
CA VAL A 64 6.92 -4.57 -13.22
C VAL A 64 6.12 -4.25 -14.49
N SER A 65 6.58 -4.70 -15.66
CA SER A 65 5.90 -4.51 -16.93
C SER A 65 4.62 -5.33 -17.09
N ASP A 66 4.39 -6.37 -16.28
CA ASP A 66 3.15 -7.14 -16.29
C ASP A 66 2.00 -6.42 -15.54
N VAL A 67 2.31 -5.37 -14.76
CA VAL A 67 1.33 -4.61 -14.00
C VAL A 67 0.91 -3.38 -14.80
N PRO A 68 -0.40 -3.13 -15.00
CA PRO A 68 -0.85 -1.97 -15.73
C PRO A 68 -0.42 -0.69 -15.01
N THR A 69 0.20 0.24 -15.75
CA THR A 69 0.48 1.58 -15.24
C THR A 69 -0.87 2.30 -15.08
N GLN A 70 -1.33 2.50 -13.86
CA GLN A 70 -2.54 3.29 -13.62
C GLN A 70 -2.27 4.74 -14.05
N SER A 71 -2.63 5.07 -15.29
CA SER A 71 -2.56 6.43 -15.84
C SER A 71 -3.72 7.32 -15.37
N VAL A 72 -4.62 6.77 -14.55
CA VAL A 72 -5.81 7.48 -14.08
C VAL A 72 -5.52 8.06 -12.71
N HIS A 73 -4.75 9.14 -12.65
CA HIS A 73 -4.97 10.10 -11.58
C HIS A 73 -6.41 10.59 -11.74
N PRO A 74 -7.35 10.30 -10.83
CA PRO A 74 -8.65 10.95 -10.90
C PRO A 74 -8.38 12.45 -10.88
N LYS A 75 -8.88 13.17 -11.89
CA LYS A 75 -8.84 14.63 -11.92
C LYS A 75 -9.70 15.12 -10.76
N VAL A 76 -9.13 15.16 -9.57
CA VAL A 76 -9.81 15.68 -8.39
C VAL A 76 -10.04 17.15 -8.67
N LYS A 77 -11.30 17.57 -8.78
CA LYS A 77 -11.62 18.99 -8.76
C LYS A 77 -11.00 19.54 -7.48
N ARG A 78 -10.20 20.61 -7.57
CA ARG A 78 -9.57 21.26 -6.41
C ARG A 78 -10.63 21.42 -5.32
N GLY A 79 -10.50 20.64 -4.25
CA GLY A 79 -11.35 20.76 -3.08
C GLY A 79 -11.12 22.10 -2.36
N LYS A 80 -11.97 22.40 -1.38
CA LYS A 80 -11.73 23.54 -0.48
C LYS A 80 -10.35 23.37 0.16
N SER A 81 -9.62 24.48 0.32
CA SER A 81 -8.32 24.44 1.00
C SER A 81 -8.50 23.90 2.43
N LEU A 82 -7.46 23.28 2.96
CA LEU A 82 -7.45 22.75 4.32
C LEU A 82 -7.80 23.86 5.34
N GLN A 83 -7.38 25.11 5.07
CA GLN A 83 -7.75 26.29 5.83
C GLN A 83 -9.26 26.60 5.78
N ALA A 84 -9.88 26.56 4.58
CA ALA A 84 -11.31 26.79 4.43
C ALA A 84 -12.15 25.70 5.12
N VAL A 85 -11.68 24.45 5.10
CA VAL A 85 -12.31 23.34 5.84
C VAL A 85 -12.20 23.56 7.35
N ARG A 86 -11.01 23.93 7.86
CA ARG A 86 -10.81 24.25 9.28
C ARG A 86 -11.71 25.39 9.77
N GLN A 87 -11.83 26.46 8.98
CA GLN A 87 -12.74 27.57 9.28
C GLN A 87 -14.21 27.13 9.30
N GLN A 88 -14.65 26.35 8.31
CA GLN A 88 -16.02 25.85 8.25
C GLN A 88 -16.37 24.95 9.46
N LEU A 89 -15.39 24.20 9.97
CA LEU A 89 -15.56 23.31 11.13
C LEU A 89 -15.29 24.00 12.48
N GLY A 90 -14.97 25.30 12.49
CA GLY A 90 -14.69 26.05 13.72
C GLY A 90 -13.41 25.62 14.45
N LEU A 91 -12.49 24.92 13.77
CA LEU A 91 -11.23 24.46 14.35
C LEU A 91 -10.21 25.61 14.34
N GLN A 92 -10.11 26.32 15.46
CA GLN A 92 -9.03 27.28 15.69
C GLN A 92 -7.75 26.52 16.05
N SER A 93 -6.64 26.90 15.43
CA SER A 93 -5.32 26.37 15.78
C SER A 93 -4.98 26.83 17.19
N GLU A 94 -5.15 25.98 18.20
CA GLU A 94 -4.48 26.18 19.48
C GLU A 94 -2.99 25.99 19.24
N VAL A 95 -2.30 27.11 18.99
CA VAL A 95 -0.84 27.18 19.10
C VAL A 95 -0.53 26.96 20.57
N ALA A 96 -0.04 25.76 20.90
CA ALA A 96 0.59 25.50 22.18
C ALA A 96 1.71 26.53 22.39
N LYS A 97 1.48 27.51 23.26
CA LYS A 97 2.55 28.32 23.83
C LYS A 97 3.23 27.46 24.89
N GLU A 98 4.22 26.67 24.48
CA GLU A 98 5.24 26.21 25.42
C GLU A 98 6.32 27.28 25.51
N GLY A 99 6.61 27.67 26.75
CA GLY A 99 7.48 28.78 27.09
C GLY A 99 8.92 28.56 26.65
N CYS A 100 9.49 29.60 26.03
CA CYS A 100 10.92 29.77 25.90
C CYS A 100 11.50 30.01 27.31
N ALA A 101 12.18 29.01 27.87
CA ALA A 101 13.09 29.22 28.99
C ALA A 101 14.28 30.04 28.49
N GLN A 102 14.52 31.21 29.08
CA GLN A 102 15.81 31.91 28.99
C GLN A 102 16.50 31.78 30.35
N GLU A 103 17.61 31.04 30.35
CA GLU A 103 18.66 31.10 31.36
C GLU A 103 19.47 32.39 31.17
N GLY A 104 19.86 33.03 32.28
CA GLY A 104 20.75 34.20 32.30
C GLY A 104 20.44 35.16 33.43
#